data_AF-A0A418Y5C3-F1
#
_entry.id   AF-A0A418Y5C3-F1
#
_cell.length_a   1.000
_cell.length_b   1.000
_cell.length_c   1.000
_cell.angle_alpha   90.00
_cell.angle_beta   90.00
_cell.angle_gamma   90.00
#
_symmetry.space_group_name_H-M   'P 1'
#
loop_
_entity.id
_entity.type
_entity.pdbx_description
1 polymer ?
#
loop_
_entity_poly.entity_id
_entity_poly.type
_entity_poly.pdbx_seq_one_letter_code
_entity_poly.pdbx_strand_id
1 'polypeptide(L)'
;MRRISNLRALVEEFGKRDLGCAAAALFLSCSFSSARNYIVELLDAGVLAAHPVRQGAGCLDRTLYQLTADRLARQRFLATLAESDDAGFSFGPGDRPARRDPLVAALFGAPGSDAEHREPAARA
;
A
#
# COMPACT_ATOMS: atom_id res chain seq x y z
N MET A 1 7.20 -3.12 13.91
CA MET A 1 6.64 -4.48 14.10
C MET A 1 5.12 -4.61 13.92
N ARG A 2 4.25 -3.72 14.43
CA ARG A 2 2.78 -3.88 14.28
C ARG A 2 2.26 -3.98 12.82
N ARG A 3 2.91 -3.32 11.85
CA ARG A 3 2.50 -3.32 10.43
C ARG A 3 2.54 -4.72 9.80
N ILE A 4 3.64 -5.44 9.97
CA ILE A 4 3.83 -6.77 9.35
C ILE A 4 2.82 -7.77 9.92
N SER A 5 2.61 -7.73 11.24
CA SER A 5 1.57 -8.53 11.90
C SER A 5 0.17 -8.20 11.36
N ASN A 6 -0.16 -6.93 11.16
CA ASN A 6 -1.44 -6.50 10.61
C ASN A 6 -1.65 -6.99 9.17
N LEU A 7 -0.62 -6.92 8.31
CA LEU A 7 -0.70 -7.41 6.93
C LEU A 7 -0.90 -8.92 6.89
N ARG A 8 -0.19 -9.69 7.72
CA ARG A 8 -0.37 -11.15 7.83
C ARG A 8 -1.79 -11.49 8.30
N ALA A 9 -2.28 -10.81 9.34
CA ALA A 9 -3.63 -11.01 9.85
C ALA A 9 -4.71 -10.69 8.80
N LEU A 10 -4.53 -9.62 8.01
CA LEU A 10 -5.43 -9.31 6.91
C LEU A 10 -5.44 -10.42 5.85
N VAL A 11 -4.27 -10.90 5.42
CA VAL A 11 -4.17 -11.96 4.41
C VAL A 11 -4.88 -13.24 4.88
N GLU A 12 -4.75 -13.59 6.16
CA GLU A 12 -5.48 -14.73 6.74
C GLU A 12 -7.00 -14.51 6.78
N GLU A 13 -7.45 -13.32 7.14
CA GLU A 13 -8.88 -12.99 7.15
C GLU A 13 -9.50 -12.97 5.76
N PHE A 14 -8.80 -12.43 4.77
CA PHE A 14 -9.23 -12.47 3.36
C PHE A 14 -9.31 -13.91 2.82
N GLY A 15 -8.60 -14.86 3.44
CA GLY A 15 -8.76 -16.28 3.14
C GLY A 15 -10.06 -16.90 3.67
N LYS A 16 -10.75 -16.22 4.60
CA LYS A 16 -12.00 -16.70 5.22
C LYS A 16 -13.23 -15.99 4.66
N ARG A 17 -13.09 -14.69 4.32
CA ARG A 17 -14.19 -13.84 3.88
C ARG A 17 -13.67 -12.67 3.04
N ASP A 18 -14.48 -12.22 2.09
CA ASP A 18 -14.22 -10.99 1.36
C ASP A 18 -14.54 -9.78 2.24
N LEU A 19 -13.66 -8.78 2.28
CA LEU A 19 -13.80 -7.61 3.15
C LEU A 19 -13.62 -6.32 2.35
N GLY A 20 -14.33 -5.27 2.75
CA GLY A 20 -14.07 -3.91 2.27
C GLY A 20 -13.13 -3.14 3.20
N CYS A 21 -12.85 -1.88 2.86
CA CYS A 21 -11.95 -1.01 3.61
C CYS A 21 -12.45 -0.75 5.04
N ALA A 22 -13.74 -0.49 5.22
CA ALA A 22 -14.31 -0.21 6.53
C ALA A 22 -14.24 -1.45 7.43
N ALA A 23 -14.55 -2.63 6.89
CA ALA A 23 -14.48 -3.88 7.63
C ALA A 23 -13.03 -4.24 8.03
N ALA A 24 -12.05 -4.01 7.15
CA ALA A 24 -10.64 -4.19 7.46
C ALA A 24 -10.14 -3.24 8.56
N ALA A 25 -10.59 -1.97 8.55
CA ALA A 25 -10.25 -0.99 9.59
C ALA A 25 -10.78 -1.42 10.97
N LEU A 26 -12.02 -1.89 11.03
CA LEU A 26 -12.62 -2.44 12.25
C LEU A 26 -11.89 -3.68 12.75
N PHE A 27 -11.57 -4.62 11.85
CA PHE A 27 -10.85 -5.85 12.20
C PHE A 27 -9.49 -5.55 12.83
N LEU A 28 -8.71 -4.64 12.24
CA LEU A 28 -7.40 -4.26 12.75
C LEU A 28 -7.44 -3.23 13.88
N SER A 29 -8.61 -2.75 14.28
CA SER A 29 -8.76 -1.63 15.23
C SER A 29 -7.88 -0.42 14.86
N CYS A 30 -7.85 -0.07 13.57
CA CYS A 30 -7.01 1.00 13.05
C CYS A 30 -7.82 2.04 12.25
N SER A 31 -7.18 3.15 11.88
CA SER A 31 -7.84 4.19 11.09
C SER A 31 -8.14 3.73 9.66
N PHE A 32 -9.19 4.30 9.06
CA PHE A 32 -9.57 4.02 7.68
C PHE A 32 -8.43 4.27 6.68
N SER A 33 -7.66 5.34 6.88
CA SER A 33 -6.49 5.66 6.05
C SER A 33 -5.41 4.57 6.14
N SER A 34 -5.13 4.05 7.35
CA SER A 34 -4.16 2.97 7.54
C SER A 34 -4.64 1.68 6.90
N ALA A 35 -5.92 1.31 7.09
CA ALA A 35 -6.52 0.15 6.43
C ALA A 35 -6.43 0.25 4.90
N ARG A 36 -6.72 1.42 4.34
CA ARG A 36 -6.59 1.69 2.90
C ARG A 36 -5.16 1.48 2.43
N ASN A 37 -4.16 1.96 3.17
CA ASN A 37 -2.75 1.76 2.81
C ASN A 37 -2.37 0.27 2.78
N TYR A 38 -2.82 -0.52 3.76
CA TYR A 38 -2.58 -1.97 3.77
C TYR A 38 -3.27 -2.69 2.60
N ILE A 39 -4.50 -2.31 2.28
CA ILE A 39 -5.22 -2.89 1.14
C ILE A 39 -4.53 -2.53 -0.19
N VAL A 40 -4.09 -1.29 -0.36
CA VAL A 40 -3.35 -0.85 -1.57
C VAL A 40 -2.05 -1.63 -1.71
N GLU A 41 -1.32 -1.85 -0.62
CA GLU A 41 -0.10 -2.65 -0.64
C GLU A 41 -0.36 -4.11 -1.06
N LEU A 42 -1.43 -4.71 -0.55
CA LEU A 42 -1.81 -6.07 -0.92
C LEU A 42 -2.30 -6.17 -2.38
N LEU A 43 -2.97 -5.14 -2.89
CA LEU A 43 -3.38 -5.05 -4.30
C LEU A 43 -2.17 -4.90 -5.23
N ASP A 44 -1.23 -4.02 -4.87
CA ASP A 44 0.00 -3.79 -5.63
C ASP A 44 0.87 -5.07 -5.70
N ALA A 45 0.93 -5.82 -4.61
CA ALA A 45 1.59 -7.12 -4.56
C ALA A 45 0.83 -8.25 -5.30
N GLY A 46 -0.38 -7.98 -5.81
CA GLY A 46 -1.23 -8.97 -6.48
C GLY A 46 -1.87 -10.00 -5.54
N VAL A 47 -1.77 -9.79 -4.22
CA VAL A 47 -2.31 -10.71 -3.20
C VAL A 47 -3.82 -10.60 -3.09
N LEU A 48 -4.37 -9.40 -3.34
CA LEU A 48 -5.81 -9.16 -3.41
C LEU A 48 -6.26 -8.80 -4.82
N ALA A 49 -7.54 -9.03 -5.10
CA ALA A 49 -8.26 -8.52 -6.25
C ALA A 49 -9.46 -7.67 -5.79
N ALA A 50 -9.72 -6.57 -6.51
CA ALA A 50 -10.83 -5.68 -6.23
C ALA A 50 -12.08 -6.12 -6.99
N HIS A 51 -13.18 -6.35 -6.28
CA HIS A 51 -14.47 -6.71 -6.85
C HIS A 51 -15.49 -5.62 -6.54
N PRO A 52 -15.98 -4.89 -7.56
CA PRO A 52 -17.02 -3.90 -7.34
C PRO A 52 -18.31 -4.61 -6.96
N VAL A 53 -18.93 -4.20 -5.86
CA VAL A 53 -20.20 -4.77 -5.40
C VAL A 53 -21.30 -3.78 -5.69
N ARG A 54 -22.39 -4.27 -6.30
CA ARG A 54 -23.59 -3.46 -6.52
C ARG A 54 -24.15 -3.12 -5.14
N GLN A 55 -24.13 -1.84 -4.77
CA GLN A 55 -24.52 -1.38 -3.43
C GLN A 55 -25.94 -1.86 -3.10
N GLY A 56 -26.06 -2.65 -2.03
CA GLY A 56 -27.33 -2.98 -1.37
C GLY A 56 -27.40 -2.29 -0.01
N ALA A 57 -28.62 -2.10 0.50
CA ALA A 57 -28.86 -1.49 1.81
C ALA A 57 -28.12 -2.30 2.91
N GLY A 58 -27.04 -1.76 3.45
CA GLY A 58 -26.24 -2.38 4.52
C GLY A 58 -24.75 -2.57 4.21
N CYS A 59 -24.29 -2.40 2.96
CA CYS A 59 -22.86 -2.49 2.65
C CYS A 59 -22.19 -1.11 2.72
N LEU A 60 -21.36 -0.89 3.75
CA LEU A 60 -20.59 0.36 3.93
C LEU A 60 -19.54 0.57 2.84
N ASP A 61 -19.05 -0.52 2.25
CA ASP A 61 -18.00 -0.50 1.24
C ASP A 61 -18.58 -0.66 -0.18
N ARG A 62 -18.11 0.17 -1.12
CA ARG A 62 -18.45 0.07 -2.55
C ARG A 62 -17.68 -1.03 -3.29
N THR A 63 -16.64 -1.55 -2.66
CA THR A 63 -15.70 -2.52 -3.23
C THR A 63 -15.35 -3.53 -2.15
N LEU A 64 -15.46 -4.81 -2.47
CA LEU A 64 -14.91 -5.88 -1.65
C LEU A 64 -13.59 -6.32 -2.25
N TYR A 65 -12.65 -6.67 -1.38
CA TYR A 65 -11.38 -7.23 -1.76
C TYR A 65 -11.38 -8.71 -1.44
N GLN A 66 -10.95 -9.51 -2.40
CA GLN A 66 -10.89 -10.96 -2.32
C GLN A 66 -9.43 -11.40 -2.42
N LEU A 67 -9.08 -12.47 -1.72
CA LEU A 67 -7.77 -13.09 -1.85
C LEU A 67 -7.61 -13.73 -3.23
N THR A 68 -6.55 -13.36 -3.95
CA THR A 68 -6.25 -13.93 -5.26
C THR A 68 -5.94 -15.44 -5.12
N ALA A 69 -6.40 -16.24 -6.09
CA ALA A 69 -6.12 -17.69 -6.12
C ALA A 69 -4.64 -18.03 -6.36
N ASP A 70 -3.84 -17.05 -6.80
CA ASP A 70 -2.40 -17.18 -7.04
C ASP A 70 -1.65 -17.37 -5.72
N ARG A 71 -1.44 -18.65 -5.39
CA ARG A 71 -0.72 -19.06 -4.18
C ARG A 71 0.73 -18.57 -4.19
N LEU A 72 1.34 -18.39 -5.36
CA LEU A 72 2.75 -18.11 -5.52
C LEU A 72 3.04 -16.62 -5.27
N ALA A 73 2.18 -15.73 -5.76
CA ALA A 73 2.17 -14.31 -5.41
C ALA A 73 2.02 -14.11 -3.88
N ARG A 74 1.07 -14.84 -3.28
CA ARG A 74 0.86 -14.81 -1.82
C ARG A 74 2.09 -15.29 -1.04
N GLN A 75 2.72 -16.39 -1.46
CA GLN A 75 3.93 -16.90 -0.81
C GLN A 75 5.11 -15.95 -0.93
N ARG A 76 5.34 -15.37 -2.11
CA ARG A 76 6.39 -14.37 -2.32
C ARG A 76 6.20 -13.15 -1.42
N PHE A 77 4.99 -12.61 -1.35
CA PHE A 77 4.70 -11.48 -0.50
C PHE A 77 4.94 -11.79 0.98
N LEU A 78 4.49 -12.94 1.48
CA LEU A 78 4.71 -13.36 2.86
C LEU A 78 6.21 -13.55 3.18
N ALA A 79 7.00 -14.04 2.21
CA ALA A 79 8.45 -14.16 2.36
C ALA A 79 9.11 -12.77 2.47
N THR A 80 8.75 -11.83 1.59
CA THR A 80 9.24 -10.44 1.66
C THR A 80 8.88 -9.75 2.98
N LEU A 81 7.68 -10.02 3.52
CA LEU A 81 7.29 -9.52 4.83
C LEU A 81 8.14 -10.11 5.96
N ALA A 82 8.52 -11.39 5.89
CA ALA A 82 9.38 -12.02 6.88
C ALA A 82 10.82 -11.47 6.84
N GLU A 83 11.37 -11.26 5.65
CA GLU A 83 12.69 -10.64 5.47
C GLU A 83 12.71 -9.18 5.99
N SER A 84 11.61 -8.44 5.79
CA SER A 84 11.49 -7.06 6.30
C SER A 84 11.38 -6.97 7.81
N ASP A 85 10.84 -8.00 8.48
CA ASP A 85 10.76 -8.09 9.94
C ASP A 85 12.14 -8.37 10.55
N ASP A 86 12.88 -9.30 9.95
CA ASP A 86 14.22 -9.74 10.37
C ASP A 86 15.27 -8.64 10.15
N ALA A 87 15.18 -7.92 9.03
CA ALA A 87 16.12 -6.85 8.68
C ALA A 87 15.92 -5.56 9.50
N GLY A 88 14.87 -5.45 10.33
CA GLY A 88 14.51 -4.22 11.04
C GLY A 88 14.26 -3.01 10.13
N PHE A 89 14.20 -3.23 8.81
CA PHE A 89 14.04 -2.20 7.81
C PHE A 89 12.61 -1.69 7.91
N SER A 90 12.46 -0.58 8.63
CA SER A 90 11.25 0.22 8.58
C SER A 90 11.11 0.71 7.15
N PHE A 91 10.29 0.01 6.35
CA PHE A 91 9.68 0.59 5.16
C PHE A 91 8.78 1.73 5.64
N GLY A 92 9.40 2.90 5.86
CA GLY A 92 8.70 4.15 5.94
C GLY A 92 7.91 4.36 4.64
N PRO A 93 6.88 5.23 4.65
CA PRO A 93 6.06 5.54 3.47
C PRO A 93 6.84 6.24 2.32
N GLY A 94 8.15 6.00 2.16
CA GLY A 94 9.03 6.63 1.18
C GLY A 94 9.94 5.72 0.37
N ASP A 95 10.06 4.41 0.66
CA ASP A 95 11.07 3.56 -0.04
C ASP A 95 10.53 2.81 -1.27
N ARG A 96 9.51 3.37 -1.89
CA ARG A 96 9.35 3.25 -3.34
C ARG A 96 9.38 4.68 -3.83
N PRO A 97 10.17 5.04 -4.86
CA PRO A 97 9.83 6.22 -5.63
C PRO A 97 8.45 5.90 -6.19
N ALA A 98 7.41 6.39 -5.52
CA ALA A 98 6.10 6.49 -6.10
C ALA A 98 6.36 7.27 -7.38
N ARG A 99 6.38 6.57 -8.53
CA ARG A 99 6.18 7.21 -9.82
C ARG A 99 4.81 7.85 -9.69
N ARG A 100 4.78 9.07 -9.16
CA ARG A 100 3.60 9.93 -9.19
C ARG A 100 3.18 9.94 -10.64
N ASP A 101 1.89 9.69 -10.85
CA ASP A 101 1.29 9.77 -12.17
C ASP A 101 1.77 11.06 -12.86
N PRO A 102 2.26 11.00 -14.11
CA PRO A 102 2.87 12.16 -14.77
C PRO A 102 1.91 13.37 -14.83
N LEU A 103 0.60 13.14 -14.81
CA LEU A 103 -0.40 14.19 -14.75
C LEU A 103 -0.37 14.96 -13.42
N VAL A 104 -0.12 14.28 -12.32
CA VAL A 104 -0.02 14.88 -10.97
C VAL A 104 1.28 15.66 -10.82
N ALA A 105 2.38 15.21 -11.43
CA ALA A 105 3.64 15.93 -11.46
C ALA A 105 3.54 17.26 -12.22
N ALA A 106 2.79 17.27 -13.33
CA ALA A 106 2.51 18.48 -14.10
C ALA A 106 1.60 19.47 -13.35
N LEU A 107 0.68 18.98 -12.52
CA LEU A 107 -0.31 19.82 -11.83
C LEU A 107 0.24 20.47 -10.55
N PHE A 108 1.15 19.81 -9.83
CA PHE A 108 1.61 20.25 -8.50
C PHE A 108 3.09 20.63 -8.42
N GLY A 109 3.86 20.52 -9.51
CA GLY A 109 5.29 20.84 -9.53
C GLY A 109 6.14 19.79 -8.80
N ALA A 110 7.32 19.49 -9.36
CA ALA A 110 8.29 18.62 -8.70
C ALA A 110 8.87 19.34 -7.46
N PRO A 111 9.02 18.68 -6.30
CA PRO A 111 9.74 19.28 -5.18
C PRO A 111 11.19 19.52 -5.61
N GLY A 112 11.63 20.77 -5.43
CA GLY A 112 12.82 21.36 -6.03
C GLY A 112 14.09 20.54 -5.83
N SER A 113 14.76 20.28 -6.94
CA SER A 113 16.20 20.00 -6.99
C SER A 113 16.93 21.33 -6.81
N ASP A 114 16.99 21.86 -5.59
CA ASP A 114 17.95 22.91 -5.26
C ASP A 114 19.21 22.23 -4.72
N ALA A 115 20.08 21.85 -5.65
CA ALA A 115 21.44 21.44 -5.35
C ALA A 115 22.34 21.93 -6.48
N GLU A 116 22.95 23.07 -6.21
CA GLU A 116 24.33 23.39 -6.60
C GLU A 116 24.61 23.40 -8.12
N HIS A 117 24.31 24.54 -8.77
CA HIS A 117 25.16 24.99 -9.87
C HIS A 117 26.20 25.97 -9.33
N ARG A 118 27.30 25.37 -8.87
CA ARG A 118 28.63 25.97 -8.70
C ARG A 118 28.94 26.87 -9.90
N GLU A 119 28.97 28.19 -9.69
CA GLU A 119 29.56 29.15 -10.63
C GLU A 119 31.09 28.99 -10.67
N PRO A 120 31.71 28.88 -11.87
CA PRO A 120 33.12 29.16 -12.03
C PRO A 120 33.36 30.46 -12.81
N ALA A 121 34.33 31.23 -12.29
CA ALA A 121 35.25 32.12 -13.01
C ALA A 121 34.80 33.50 -13.52
N ALA A 122 35.36 34.53 -12.86
CA ALA A 122 36.17 35.62 -13.41
C ALA A 122 35.60 36.58 -14.47
N ARG A 123 35.53 37.88 -14.12
CA ARG A 123 36.29 39.01 -14.73
C ARG A 123 35.71 40.38 -14.36
N ALA A 124 36.52 41.23 -13.74
CA ALA A 124 36.79 42.62 -14.12
C ALA A 124 37.96 43.14 -13.28
#